data_AF-A0A420HQ62-F1
#
_entry.id   AF-A0A420HQ62-F1
#
_cell.length_a   1.000
_cell.length_b   1.000
_cell.length_c   1.000
_cell.angle_alpha   90.00
_cell.angle_beta   90.00
_cell.angle_gamma   90.00
#
_symmetry.space_group_name_H-M   'P 1'
#
loop_
_entity.id
_entity.type
_entity.pdbx_description
1 polymer ?
#
loop_
_entity_poly.entity_id
_entity_poly.type
_entity_poly.pdbx_seq_one_letter_code
_entity_poly.pdbx_strand_id
1 'polypeptide(L)'
;MASSNPSRKMPADLKDLVPRYMGNSKLTAQFFRQIRTAFEDADIKLTPKCFFNVIIMRVGGDALEVLEQNRRMVQCMDDSSCATDDDVIACRDLLMTQFAPVEMEHKNDWMAELGSFRQEKSETLTSYYNRAVVLMKNLKLVDGNRDDLHSEVEITPAEKHLLKTLCMAYYMGLNDPVLKRRVFQ
;
A
#
# COMPACT_ATOMS: atom_id res chain seq x y z
N MET A 1 -44.92 -17.38 -9.98
CA MET A 1 -43.87 -16.98 -9.02
C MET A 1 -42.69 -17.91 -9.22
N ALA A 2 -41.64 -17.44 -9.91
CA ALA A 2 -40.46 -18.25 -10.19
C ALA A 2 -39.46 -18.05 -9.05
N SER A 3 -39.26 -19.07 -8.22
CA SER A 3 -38.19 -19.13 -7.23
C SER A 3 -36.87 -19.34 -7.97
N SER A 4 -36.13 -18.26 -8.24
CA SER A 4 -34.74 -18.35 -8.70
C SER A 4 -33.87 -18.83 -7.55
N ASN A 5 -33.36 -20.05 -7.65
CA ASN A 5 -32.29 -20.58 -6.81
C ASN A 5 -31.14 -19.56 -6.72
N PRO A 6 -30.61 -19.23 -5.52
CA PRO A 6 -29.43 -18.39 -5.39
C PRO A 6 -28.21 -19.26 -5.72
N SER A 7 -27.97 -19.48 -7.01
CA SER A 7 -26.68 -19.97 -7.48
C SER A 7 -25.60 -19.02 -6.93
N ARG A 8 -24.66 -19.55 -6.13
CA ARG A 8 -23.51 -18.87 -5.52
C ARG A 8 -23.00 -17.71 -6.40
N LYS A 9 -23.47 -16.48 -6.13
CA LYS A 9 -23.02 -15.27 -6.82
C LYS A 9 -21.77 -14.79 -6.13
N MET A 10 -20.64 -15.21 -6.65
CA MET A 10 -19.36 -14.61 -6.34
C MET A 10 -18.93 -13.83 -7.58
N PRO A 11 -18.42 -12.59 -7.44
CA PRO A 11 -18.01 -11.78 -8.58
C PRO A 11 -17.06 -12.58 -9.49
N ALA A 12 -17.31 -12.55 -10.81
CA ALA A 12 -16.50 -13.27 -11.80
C ALA A 12 -15.03 -12.81 -11.74
N ASP A 13 -14.83 -11.50 -11.54
CA ASP A 13 -13.53 -10.86 -11.43
C ASP A 13 -12.64 -11.48 -10.36
N LEU A 14 -13.21 -11.94 -9.23
CA LEU A 14 -12.46 -12.56 -8.15
C LEU A 14 -11.98 -13.98 -8.48
N LYS A 15 -12.66 -14.69 -9.39
CA LYS A 15 -12.22 -16.00 -9.87
C LYS A 15 -11.08 -15.90 -10.87
N ASP A 16 -11.08 -14.84 -11.69
CA ASP A 16 -10.14 -14.69 -12.81
C ASP A 16 -8.89 -13.85 -12.48
N LEU A 17 -8.90 -13.13 -11.36
CA LEU A 17 -7.77 -12.33 -10.87
C LEU A 17 -6.61 -13.25 -10.39
N VAL A 18 -5.77 -13.78 -11.27
CA VAL A 18 -4.47 -14.37 -10.88
C VAL A 18 -3.48 -13.20 -10.76
N PRO A 19 -2.85 -12.96 -9.59
CA PRO A 19 -2.30 -13.97 -8.67
C PRO A 19 -2.99 -14.11 -7.30
N ARG A 20 -2.69 -15.24 -6.62
CA ARG A 20 -3.02 -15.47 -5.20
C ARG A 20 -2.22 -14.50 -4.31
N TYR A 21 -2.83 -14.06 -3.22
CA TYR A 21 -2.17 -13.32 -2.16
C TYR A 21 -1.29 -14.27 -1.34
N MET A 22 0.01 -14.03 -1.38
CA MET A 22 1.04 -14.91 -0.79
C MET A 22 1.61 -14.40 0.54
N GLY A 23 1.11 -13.28 1.07
CA GLY A 23 1.70 -12.66 2.28
C GLY A 23 2.75 -11.58 1.96
N ASN A 24 2.45 -10.67 1.04
CA ASN A 24 3.32 -9.53 0.76
C ASN A 24 2.85 -8.29 1.54
N SER A 25 3.71 -7.78 2.41
CA SER A 25 3.43 -6.67 3.33
C SER A 25 3.01 -5.36 2.66
N LYS A 26 3.48 -5.09 1.43
CA LYS A 26 3.08 -3.89 0.67
C LYS A 26 1.67 -3.99 0.08
N LEU A 27 1.10 -5.20 0.01
CA LEU A 27 -0.12 -5.49 -0.74
C LEU A 27 -1.28 -5.99 0.14
N THR A 28 -1.06 -6.24 1.43
CA THR A 28 -2.10 -6.75 2.34
C THR A 28 -3.33 -5.86 2.41
N ALA A 29 -3.14 -4.54 2.57
CA ALA A 29 -4.25 -3.58 2.58
C ALA A 29 -4.95 -3.48 1.21
N GLN A 30 -4.18 -3.57 0.12
CA GLN A 30 -4.70 -3.55 -1.24
C GLN A 30 -5.55 -4.78 -1.54
N PHE A 31 -5.13 -5.95 -1.06
CA PHE A 31 -5.86 -7.21 -1.21
C PHE A 31 -7.27 -7.10 -0.60
N PHE A 32 -7.39 -6.67 0.65
CA PHE A 32 -8.72 -6.50 1.27
C PHE A 32 -9.57 -5.41 0.62
N ARG A 33 -8.94 -4.36 0.08
CA ARG A 33 -9.65 -3.34 -0.70
C ARG A 33 -10.23 -3.94 -1.99
N GLN A 34 -9.46 -4.74 -2.71
CA GLN A 34 -9.92 -5.41 -3.94
C GLN A 34 -11.12 -6.32 -3.68
N ILE A 35 -11.13 -7.08 -2.57
CA ILE A 35 -12.28 -7.90 -2.19
C ILE A 35 -13.52 -7.03 -2.00
N ARG A 36 -13.40 -5.92 -1.25
CA ARG A 36 -14.53 -5.03 -1.00
C ARG A 36 -15.06 -4.41 -2.28
N THR A 37 -14.19 -3.81 -3.08
CA THR A 37 -14.55 -3.15 -4.33
C THR A 37 -15.22 -4.14 -5.30
N ALA A 38 -14.71 -5.36 -5.43
CA ALA A 38 -15.33 -6.36 -6.31
C ALA A 38 -16.75 -6.76 -5.90
N PHE A 39 -17.08 -6.73 -4.60
CA PHE A 39 -18.43 -7.00 -4.11
C PHE A 39 -19.34 -5.77 -4.23
N GLU A 40 -18.80 -4.56 -4.00
CA GLU A 40 -19.49 -3.29 -4.22
C GLU A 40 -19.87 -3.12 -5.71
N ASP A 41 -18.91 -3.32 -6.63
CA ASP A 41 -19.12 -3.20 -8.08
C ASP A 41 -20.14 -4.22 -8.61
N ALA A 42 -20.23 -5.38 -7.97
CA ALA A 42 -21.19 -6.42 -8.31
C ALA A 42 -22.58 -6.22 -7.68
N ASP A 43 -22.76 -5.20 -6.83
CA ASP A 43 -23.96 -4.99 -6.00
C ASP A 43 -24.33 -6.24 -5.16
N ILE A 44 -23.31 -6.88 -4.58
CA ILE A 44 -23.46 -8.08 -3.74
C ILE A 44 -22.98 -7.75 -2.34
N LYS A 45 -23.82 -8.02 -1.34
CA LYS A 45 -23.40 -7.91 0.07
C LYS A 45 -22.26 -8.89 0.37
N LEU A 46 -21.12 -8.36 0.83
CA LEU A 46 -20.02 -9.17 1.37
C LEU A 46 -20.42 -9.72 2.74
N THR A 47 -20.88 -10.96 2.77
CA THR A 47 -21.15 -11.70 4.03
C THR A 47 -19.89 -12.43 4.52
N PRO A 48 -19.80 -12.80 5.82
CA PRO A 48 -18.68 -13.60 6.33
C PRO A 48 -18.41 -14.88 5.53
N LYS A 49 -19.48 -15.59 5.15
CA LYS A 49 -19.39 -16.76 4.28
C LYS A 49 -18.76 -16.44 2.92
N CYS A 50 -19.19 -15.35 2.29
CA CYS A 50 -18.61 -14.90 1.03
C CYS A 50 -17.15 -14.52 1.19
N PHE A 51 -16.79 -13.83 2.28
CA PHE A 51 -15.42 -13.47 2.59
C PHE A 51 -14.51 -14.69 2.72
N PHE A 52 -14.87 -15.68 3.54
CA PHE A 52 -14.03 -16.88 3.70
C PHE A 52 -13.96 -17.72 2.43
N ASN A 53 -15.01 -17.78 1.60
CA ASN A 53 -14.89 -18.39 0.28
C ASN A 53 -13.81 -17.69 -0.57
N VAL A 54 -13.75 -16.35 -0.52
CA VAL A 54 -12.70 -15.58 -1.19
C VAL A 54 -11.32 -15.93 -0.61
N ILE A 55 -11.17 -15.97 0.72
CA ILE A 55 -9.92 -16.37 1.38
C ILE A 55 -9.43 -17.72 0.88
N ILE A 56 -10.29 -18.76 0.86
CA ILE A 56 -9.96 -20.12 0.41
C ILE A 56 -9.40 -20.14 -1.03
N MET A 57 -9.93 -19.32 -1.94
CA MET A 57 -9.44 -19.32 -3.33
C MET A 57 -8.23 -18.41 -3.55
N ARG A 58 -8.14 -17.34 -2.76
CA ARG A 58 -7.24 -16.21 -3.04
C ARG A 58 -5.98 -16.22 -2.23
N VAL A 59 -5.98 -16.84 -1.05
CA VAL A 59 -4.83 -16.86 -0.16
C VAL A 59 -4.01 -18.13 -0.41
N GLY A 60 -2.69 -17.99 -0.41
CA GLY A 60 -1.74 -19.10 -0.59
C GLY A 60 -0.40 -18.77 0.06
N GLY A 61 0.57 -19.70 -0.04
CA GLY A 61 1.92 -19.52 0.49
C GLY A 61 1.94 -19.17 1.97
N ASP A 62 2.85 -18.28 2.36
CA ASP A 62 3.06 -17.85 3.74
C ASP A 62 1.77 -17.30 4.39
N ALA A 63 0.94 -16.60 3.62
CA ALA A 63 -0.34 -16.11 4.14
C ALA A 63 -1.33 -17.23 4.48
N LEU A 64 -1.30 -18.34 3.73
CA LEU A 64 -2.12 -19.51 4.07
C LEU A 64 -1.56 -20.21 5.31
N GLU A 65 -0.25 -20.39 5.41
CA GLU A 65 0.38 -21.03 6.58
C GLU A 65 0.03 -20.30 7.88
N VAL A 66 -0.02 -18.96 7.84
CA VAL A 66 -0.43 -18.12 8.99
C VAL A 66 -1.89 -18.37 9.38
N LEU A 67 -2.79 -18.52 8.42
CA LEU A 67 -4.19 -18.84 8.70
C LEU A 67 -4.33 -20.26 9.26
N GLU A 68 -3.55 -21.21 8.75
CA GLU A 68 -3.56 -22.61 9.20
C GLU A 68 -3.06 -22.78 10.65
N GLN A 69 -2.22 -21.87 11.13
CA GLN A 69 -1.80 -21.82 12.55
C GLN A 69 -2.92 -21.39 13.49
N ASN A 70 -3.99 -20.77 12.98
CA ASN A 70 -5.12 -20.34 13.79
C ASN A 70 -6.31 -21.31 13.63
N ARG A 71 -6.60 -22.08 14.69
CA ARG A 71 -7.69 -23.07 14.69
C ARG A 71 -9.05 -22.52 14.27
N ARG A 72 -9.37 -21.27 14.65
CA ARG A 72 -10.65 -20.65 14.28
C ARG A 72 -10.70 -20.32 12.79
N MET A 73 -9.58 -19.87 12.20
CA MET A 73 -9.48 -19.60 10.77
C MET A 73 -9.61 -20.89 9.95
N VAL A 74 -8.98 -21.98 10.40
CA VAL A 74 -9.12 -23.31 9.76
C VAL A 74 -10.59 -23.74 9.73
N GLN A 75 -11.31 -23.65 10.85
CA GLN A 75 -12.74 -23.99 10.89
C GLN A 75 -13.58 -23.17 9.89
N CYS A 76 -13.30 -21.87 9.78
CA CYS A 76 -14.01 -21.00 8.83
C CYS A 76 -13.63 -21.28 7.37
N MET A 77 -12.42 -21.79 7.12
CA MET A 77 -11.99 -22.23 5.78
C MET A 77 -12.56 -23.61 5.41
N ASP A 78 -12.70 -24.52 6.37
CA ASP A 78 -13.31 -25.83 6.16
C ASP A 78 -14.83 -25.71 5.98
N ASP A 79 -15.49 -24.87 6.77
CA ASP A 79 -16.90 -24.54 6.66
C ASP A 79 -17.15 -23.04 6.80
N SER A 80 -17.20 -22.34 5.67
CA SER A 80 -17.46 -20.90 5.63
C SER A 80 -18.85 -20.49 6.11
N SER A 81 -19.78 -21.44 6.29
CA SER A 81 -21.11 -21.11 6.80
C SER A 81 -21.13 -20.83 8.31
N CYS A 82 -20.10 -21.25 9.04
CA CYS A 82 -19.97 -21.02 10.49
C CYS A 82 -19.29 -19.68 10.85
N ALA A 83 -18.84 -18.92 9.84
CA ALA A 83 -18.12 -17.68 10.01
C ALA A 83 -19.04 -16.52 10.42
N THR A 84 -18.55 -15.68 11.33
CA THR A 84 -19.21 -14.46 11.81
C THR A 84 -18.47 -13.21 11.35
N ASP A 85 -19.06 -12.03 11.57
CA ASP A 85 -18.38 -10.76 11.31
C ASP A 85 -17.12 -10.60 12.16
N ASP A 86 -17.11 -11.12 13.40
CA ASP A 86 -15.92 -11.12 14.26
C ASP A 86 -14.78 -11.96 13.67
N ASP A 87 -15.10 -13.09 13.03
CA ASP A 87 -14.09 -13.92 12.35
C ASP A 87 -13.48 -13.21 11.14
N VAL A 88 -14.27 -12.40 10.42
CA VAL A 88 -13.78 -11.57 9.33
C VAL A 88 -12.79 -10.53 9.86
N ILE A 89 -13.14 -9.86 10.96
CA ILE A 89 -12.26 -8.89 11.61
C ILE A 89 -10.97 -9.57 12.08
N ALA A 90 -11.08 -10.71 12.78
CA ALA A 90 -9.93 -11.47 13.27
C ALA A 90 -9.02 -11.96 12.13
N CYS A 91 -9.59 -12.45 11.03
CA CYS A 91 -8.82 -12.86 9.85
C CYS A 91 -8.06 -11.68 9.23
N ARG A 92 -8.74 -10.53 9.09
CA ARG A 92 -8.14 -9.32 8.52
C ARG A 92 -6.99 -8.84 9.39
N ASP A 93 -7.24 -8.72 10.69
CA ASP A 93 -6.26 -8.20 11.64
C ASP A 93 -5.06 -9.15 11.75
N LEU A 94 -5.29 -10.48 11.77
CA LEU A 94 -4.21 -11.46 11.75
C LEU A 94 -3.28 -11.28 10.54
N LEU A 95 -3.83 -11.19 9.33
CA LEU A 95 -3.04 -11.00 8.12
C LEU A 95 -2.41 -9.60 8.05
N MET A 96 -3.12 -8.57 8.49
CA MET A 96 -2.62 -7.20 8.55
C MET A 96 -1.53 -7.00 9.59
N THR A 97 -1.52 -7.76 10.69
CA THR A 97 -0.45 -7.74 11.69
C THR A 97 0.74 -8.55 11.21
N GLN A 98 0.51 -9.78 10.73
CA GLN A 98 1.58 -10.68 10.32
C GLN A 98 2.31 -10.18 9.07
N PHE A 99 1.57 -9.58 8.14
CA PHE A 99 2.07 -8.96 6.93
C PHE A 99 1.77 -7.47 6.95
N ALA A 100 1.86 -6.84 8.13
CA ALA A 100 1.95 -5.40 8.20
C ALA A 100 3.08 -4.97 7.26
N PRO A 101 2.93 -3.86 6.51
CA PRO A 101 4.09 -3.18 5.96
C PRO A 101 5.05 -3.08 7.13
N VAL A 102 6.16 -3.82 7.05
CA VAL A 102 7.31 -3.44 7.86
C VAL A 102 7.51 -2.02 7.36
N GLU A 103 7.10 -1.02 8.16
CA GLU A 103 7.80 0.23 8.17
C GLU A 103 9.22 -0.22 8.44
N MET A 104 9.94 -0.52 7.36
CA MET A 104 11.35 -0.54 7.46
C MET A 104 11.59 0.90 7.85
N GLU A 105 11.86 1.11 9.13
CA GLU A 105 13.07 1.79 9.52
C GLU A 105 14.21 1.11 8.73
N HIS A 106 14.24 1.32 7.41
CA HIS A 106 15.44 1.86 6.86
C HIS A 106 15.69 3.04 7.77
N LYS A 107 16.64 2.86 8.67
CA LYS A 107 17.65 3.88 8.89
C LYS A 107 18.27 4.11 7.50
N ASN A 108 17.47 4.70 6.60
CA ASN A 108 17.90 5.29 5.36
C ASN A 108 18.87 6.30 5.91
N ASP A 109 20.14 6.01 5.72
CA ASP A 109 21.13 7.04 5.81
C ASP A 109 20.77 8.01 4.68
N TRP A 110 19.79 8.85 4.95
CA TRP A 110 19.24 9.79 4.01
C TRP A 110 20.34 10.77 3.61
N MET A 111 21.39 10.94 4.43
CA MET A 111 22.60 11.64 4.05
C MET A 111 23.36 10.89 2.96
N ALA A 112 23.46 9.56 3.01
CA ALA A 112 24.04 8.75 1.92
C ALA A 112 23.16 8.72 0.67
N GLU A 113 21.83 8.59 0.82
CA GLU A 113 20.89 8.66 -0.31
C GLU A 113 20.94 10.03 -0.98
N LEU A 114 20.98 11.10 -0.18
CA LEU A 114 21.09 12.47 -0.67
C LEU A 114 22.46 12.76 -1.30
N GLY A 115 23.54 12.23 -0.71
CA GLY A 115 24.91 12.38 -1.24
C GLY A 115 25.12 11.67 -2.57
N SER A 116 24.32 10.64 -2.87
CA SER A 116 24.32 9.93 -4.15
C SER A 116 23.21 10.36 -5.10
N PHE A 117 22.34 11.29 -4.69
CA PHE A 117 21.20 11.74 -5.46
C PHE A 117 21.63 12.55 -6.68
N ARG A 118 21.51 11.95 -7.86
CA ARG A 118 21.81 12.57 -9.15
C ARG A 118 20.96 12.00 -10.27
N GLN A 119 20.73 12.81 -11.29
CA GLN A 119 20.01 12.43 -12.49
C GLN A 119 20.87 11.45 -13.28
N GLU A 120 20.30 10.30 -13.63
CA GLU A 120 20.99 9.35 -14.49
C GLU A 120 21.03 9.84 -15.94
N LYS A 121 22.01 9.40 -16.73
CA LYS A 121 22.20 9.88 -18.11
C LYS A 121 20.98 9.64 -19.01
N SER A 122 20.26 8.53 -18.79
CA SER A 122 19.06 8.13 -19.52
C SER A 122 17.76 8.60 -18.85
N GLU A 123 17.84 9.24 -17.69
CA GLU A 123 16.67 9.61 -16.91
C GLU A 123 16.09 10.95 -17.39
N THR A 124 14.77 10.97 -17.59
CA THR A 124 14.05 12.19 -17.96
C THR A 124 13.96 13.15 -16.76
N LEU A 125 13.85 14.46 -17.04
CA LEU A 125 13.72 15.46 -15.99
C LEU A 125 12.50 15.20 -15.08
N THR A 126 11.37 14.78 -15.66
CA THR A 126 10.15 14.43 -14.92
C THR A 126 10.37 13.23 -14.00
N SER A 127 11.07 12.19 -14.46
CA SER A 127 11.42 11.04 -13.62
C SER A 127 12.32 11.45 -12.45
N TYR A 128 13.34 12.27 -12.73
CA TYR A 128 14.26 12.77 -11.72
C TYR A 128 13.54 13.64 -10.67
N TYR A 129 12.65 14.52 -11.11
CA TYR A 129 11.77 15.31 -10.23
C TYR A 129 10.89 14.42 -9.36
N ASN A 130 10.24 13.41 -9.94
CA ASN A 130 9.37 12.50 -9.20
C ASN A 130 10.13 11.73 -8.10
N ARG A 131 11.38 11.33 -8.35
CA ARG A 131 12.25 10.74 -7.32
C ARG A 131 12.56 11.71 -6.19
N ALA A 132 12.80 12.98 -6.50
CA ALA A 132 13.01 14.01 -5.47
C ALA A 132 11.75 14.22 -4.61
N VAL A 133 10.56 14.20 -5.22
CA VAL A 133 9.28 14.27 -4.50
C VAL A 133 9.09 13.07 -3.58
N VAL A 134 9.43 11.87 -4.02
CA VAL A 134 9.40 10.66 -3.17
C VAL A 134 10.37 10.79 -2.00
N LEU A 135 11.58 11.28 -2.25
CA LEU A 135 12.57 11.52 -1.18
C LEU A 135 12.06 12.53 -0.15
N MET A 136 11.42 13.62 -0.59
CA MET A 136 10.80 14.60 0.32
C MET A 136 9.67 14.00 1.16
N LYS A 137 8.82 13.15 0.56
CA LYS A 137 7.76 12.44 1.29
C LYS A 137 8.33 11.48 2.33
N ASN A 138 9.39 10.74 1.99
CA ASN A 138 10.07 9.83 2.92
C ASN A 138 10.70 10.59 4.11
N LEU A 139 11.18 11.81 3.87
CA LEU A 139 11.70 12.71 4.91
C LEU A 139 10.60 13.43 5.70
N LYS A 140 9.32 13.12 5.47
CA LYS A 140 8.16 13.80 6.05
C LYS A 140 8.15 15.32 5.82
N LEU A 141 8.79 15.80 4.74
CA LEU A 141 8.82 17.22 4.35
C LEU A 141 7.61 17.65 3.52
N VAL A 142 6.78 16.70 3.09
CA VAL A 142 5.52 16.96 2.39
C VAL A 142 4.41 16.38 3.23
N ASP A 143 3.57 17.24 3.81
CA ASP A 143 2.43 16.78 4.59
C ASP A 143 1.49 15.94 3.72
N GLY A 144 1.28 14.70 4.14
CA GLY A 144 0.18 13.87 3.67
C GLY A 144 -1.09 14.29 4.39
N ASN A 145 -2.08 14.78 3.62
CA ASN A 145 -3.42 15.15 4.07
C ASN A 145 -3.49 16.37 5.01
N ARG A 146 -3.54 17.57 4.42
CA ARG A 146 -4.00 18.79 5.11
C ARG A 146 -5.44 19.09 4.71
N ASP A 147 -6.38 18.36 5.29
CA ASP A 147 -7.81 18.68 5.18
C ASP A 147 -8.34 19.48 6.39
N ASP A 148 -7.49 19.80 7.37
CA ASP A 148 -7.92 20.55 8.54
C ASP A 148 -7.43 22.02 8.51
N LEU A 149 -8.45 22.87 8.50
CA LEU A 149 -8.48 24.31 8.71
C LEU A 149 -7.42 24.83 9.72
N HIS A 150 -6.68 25.86 9.31
CA HIS A 150 -6.00 26.83 10.18
C HIS A 150 -5.01 26.31 11.24
N SER A 151 -3.88 25.76 10.80
CA SER A 151 -2.65 25.88 11.59
C SER A 151 -1.51 26.26 10.65
N GLU A 152 -0.96 27.47 10.83
CA GLU A 152 0.36 27.81 10.29
C GLU A 152 1.38 26.91 11.00
N VAL A 153 1.59 25.72 10.46
CA VAL A 153 2.66 24.83 10.90
C VAL A 153 3.97 25.48 10.47
N GLU A 154 4.63 26.14 11.42
CA GLU A 154 5.97 26.68 11.22
C GLU A 154 6.94 25.54 10.92
N ILE A 155 7.47 25.52 9.70
CA ILE A 155 8.56 24.61 9.32
C ILE A 155 9.71 24.83 10.30
N THR A 156 10.09 23.79 11.01
CA THR A 156 11.17 23.83 11.99
C THR A 156 12.50 24.22 11.32
N PRO A 157 13.46 24.82 12.05
CA PRO A 157 14.79 25.10 11.50
C PRO A 157 15.49 23.87 10.90
N ALA A 158 15.24 22.68 11.46
CA ALA A 158 15.78 21.42 10.97
C ALA A 158 15.15 21.02 9.61
N GLU A 159 13.83 21.13 9.47
CA GLU A 159 13.14 20.87 8.20
C GLU A 159 13.52 21.90 7.13
N LYS A 160 13.67 23.19 7.49
CA LYS A 160 14.18 24.22 6.57
C LYS A 160 15.58 23.88 6.08
N HIS A 161 16.46 23.43 6.99
CA HIS A 161 17.80 23.00 6.63
C HIS A 161 17.77 21.79 5.71
N LEU A 162 16.97 20.77 6.03
CA LEU A 162 16.84 19.55 5.24
C LEU A 162 16.30 19.83 3.83
N LEU A 163 15.28 20.68 3.72
CA LEU A 163 14.73 21.11 2.43
C LEU A 163 15.80 21.83 1.60
N LYS A 164 16.58 22.73 2.23
CA LYS A 164 17.69 23.41 1.56
C LYS A 164 18.73 22.42 1.04
N THR A 165 19.11 21.43 1.86
CA THR A 165 20.08 20.40 1.46
C THR A 165 19.53 19.54 0.32
N LEU A 166 18.23 19.20 0.35
CA LEU A 166 17.57 18.45 -0.71
C LEU A 166 17.51 19.21 -2.04
N CYS A 167 17.14 20.48 -1.99
CA CYS A 167 17.18 21.37 -3.15
C CYS A 167 18.60 21.41 -3.74
N MET A 168 19.62 21.62 -2.90
CA MET A 168 21.01 21.66 -3.37
C MET A 168 21.45 20.37 -4.04
N ALA A 169 21.17 19.20 -3.44
CA ALA A 169 21.49 17.90 -4.02
C ALA A 169 20.77 17.69 -5.36
N TYR A 170 19.47 18.02 -5.43
CA TYR A 170 18.68 17.95 -6.65
C TYR A 170 19.32 18.77 -7.79
N TYR A 171 19.67 20.03 -7.51
CA TYR A 171 20.29 20.91 -8.49
C TYR A 171 21.70 20.45 -8.89
N MET A 172 22.53 20.06 -7.93
CA MET A 172 23.88 19.57 -8.21
C MET A 172 23.86 18.29 -9.04
N GLY A 173 22.92 17.39 -8.75
CA GLY A 173 22.74 16.11 -9.41
C GLY A 173 22.12 16.18 -10.81
N LEU A 174 21.54 17.32 -11.21
CA LEU A 174 20.90 17.49 -12.52
C LEU A 174 21.89 17.24 -13.68
N ASN A 175 21.45 16.59 -14.75
CA ASN A 175 22.27 16.33 -15.94
C ASN A 175 21.96 17.34 -17.08
N ASP A 176 21.62 18.58 -16.72
CA ASP A 176 21.39 19.68 -17.65
C ASP A 176 22.23 20.92 -17.25
N PRO A 177 23.38 21.16 -17.90
CA PRO A 177 24.25 22.28 -17.59
C PRO A 177 23.69 23.65 -18.04
N VAL A 178 22.66 23.68 -18.89
CA VAL A 178 21.97 24.92 -19.29
C VAL A 178 21.00 25.32 -18.19
N LEU A 179 20.19 24.38 -17.70
CA LEU A 179 19.26 24.63 -16.60
C LEU A 179 20.01 25.00 -15.31
N LYS A 180 21.14 24.33 -15.01
CA LYS A 180 22.00 24.71 -13.87
C LYS A 180 22.42 26.18 -13.93
N ARG A 181 22.87 26.66 -15.09
CA ARG A 181 23.34 28.04 -15.26
C ARG A 181 22.24 29.09 -15.05
N ARG A 182 20.99 28.78 -15.41
CA ARG A 182 19.85 29.70 -15.24
C ARG A 182 19.44 29.90 -13.78
N VAL A 183 19.74 28.97 -12.89
CA VAL A 183 19.35 29.03 -11.47
C VAL A 183 20.33 29.86 -10.64
N PHE A 184 21.58 30.01 -11.09
CA PHE A 184 22.63 30.78 -10.39
C PHE A 184 22.87 32.19 -10.98
N GLN A 185 22.01 32.64 -11.89
CA GLN A 185 21.94 34.01 -12.40
C GLN A 185 20.81 34.77 -11.71
#